data_AF-A0A537LYC8-F1
#
_entry.id   AF-A0A537LYC8-F1
#
_cell.length_a   1.000
_cell.length_b   1.000
_cell.length_c   1.000
_cell.angle_alpha   90.00
_cell.angle_beta   90.00
_cell.angle_gamma   90.00
#
_symmetry.space_group_name_H-M   'P 1'
#
loop_
_entity.id
_entity.type
_entity.pdbx_description
1 polymer ?
#
loop_
_entity_poly.entity_id
_entity_poly.type
_entity_poly.pdbx_seq_one_letter_code
_entity_poly.pdbx_strand_id
1 'polypeptide(L)'
;MIWAGAAFTLAGGMARLINPAARIETVLQGRESQPVILIDDMLTDPALWRYIGARAQFAPIRPYHPGVSAPLPAPLAEKFRTELSPLIGPAFGLDPVPPAGLSFLSLVTTPGEALAPIQRLPHVDGLEGDRIAILVYLSGADKGGTAFYRQRATGFETVDEGRREAFEAALEAGLAEHGPPPEGYISGDTALYEQVAAYEARENRGLIYRSHALHSAAVPPGAELSQDGAAGRLTLNLFLGGDG
;
A
#
# COMPACT_ATOMS: atom_id res chain seq x y z
N MET A 1 13.23 15.76 -22.84
CA MET A 1 13.31 14.54 -23.67
C MET A 1 12.63 13.42 -22.89
N ILE A 2 11.31 13.49 -22.69
CA ILE A 2 10.24 13.04 -23.60
C ILE A 2 10.55 11.62 -24.13
N TRP A 3 10.01 10.64 -23.41
CA TRP A 3 9.72 9.26 -23.80
C TRP A 3 10.14 8.86 -25.22
N ALA A 4 11.27 8.16 -25.32
CA ALA A 4 11.61 7.37 -26.50
C ALA A 4 11.14 5.92 -26.28
N GLY A 5 9.90 5.67 -26.70
CA GLY A 5 9.51 4.44 -27.39
C GLY A 5 9.83 3.08 -26.75
N ALA A 6 9.14 2.73 -25.67
CA ALA A 6 8.50 1.42 -25.62
C ALA A 6 7.03 1.65 -25.93
N ALA A 7 6.68 1.58 -27.22
CA ALA A 7 5.29 1.58 -27.63
C ALA A 7 4.64 0.33 -27.03
N PHE A 8 3.86 0.51 -25.97
CA PHE A 8 2.94 -0.50 -25.45
C PHE A 8 1.80 -0.64 -26.47
N THR A 9 2.07 -1.28 -27.60
CA THR A 9 1.02 -1.74 -28.49
C THR A 9 0.49 -3.03 -27.89
N LEU A 10 -0.59 -2.93 -27.10
CA LEU A 10 -1.48 -4.05 -26.79
C LEU A 10 -2.23 -4.45 -28.09
N ALA A 11 -1.47 -4.89 -29.09
CA ALA A 11 -2.01 -5.49 -30.31
C ALA A 11 -2.22 -6.98 -30.04
N GLY A 12 -3.49 -7.38 -29.94
CA GLY A 12 -3.92 -8.76 -29.69
C GLY A 12 -4.64 -8.89 -28.35
N GLY A 13 -5.83 -9.49 -28.35
CA GLY A 13 -6.79 -9.55 -27.24
C GLY A 13 -6.16 -9.52 -25.84
N MET A 14 -6.55 -8.53 -25.03
CA MET A 14 -5.85 -8.17 -23.81
C MET A 14 -5.61 -9.39 -22.91
N ALA A 15 -4.35 -9.78 -22.74
CA ALA A 15 -3.97 -10.73 -21.69
C ALA A 15 -4.51 -10.25 -20.34
N ARG A 16 -4.98 -11.18 -19.51
CA ARG A 16 -5.44 -10.88 -18.14
C ARG A 16 -4.27 -10.39 -17.29
N LEU A 17 -4.47 -9.32 -16.53
CA LEU A 17 -3.47 -8.88 -15.54
C LEU A 17 -3.47 -9.79 -14.32
N ILE A 18 -4.66 -10.20 -13.89
CA ILE A 18 -4.88 -11.03 -12.72
C ILE A 18 -4.91 -12.50 -13.14
N ASN A 19 -4.06 -13.28 -12.48
CA ASN A 19 -3.94 -14.71 -12.68
C ASN A 19 -5.26 -15.40 -12.30
N PRO A 20 -5.92 -16.14 -13.21
CA PRO A 20 -7.16 -16.85 -12.91
C PRO A 20 -7.01 -17.97 -11.88
N ALA A 21 -5.78 -18.42 -11.61
CA ALA A 21 -5.44 -19.41 -10.59
C ALA A 21 -4.89 -18.78 -9.29
N ALA A 22 -4.98 -17.45 -9.13
CA ALA A 22 -4.55 -16.77 -7.91
C ALA A 22 -5.29 -17.34 -6.68
N ARG A 23 -4.59 -17.47 -5.55
CA ARG A 23 -5.20 -17.87 -4.28
C ARG A 23 -5.69 -16.64 -3.57
N ILE A 24 -7.00 -16.59 -3.30
CA ILE A 24 -7.66 -15.40 -2.75
C ILE A 24 -8.21 -15.74 -1.37
N GLU A 25 -7.93 -14.89 -0.41
CA GLU A 25 -8.46 -14.97 0.95
C GLU A 25 -8.93 -13.59 1.39
N THR A 26 -10.12 -13.50 1.99
CA THR A 26 -10.58 -12.27 2.65
C THR A 26 -10.52 -12.48 4.15
N VAL A 27 -9.70 -11.69 4.82
CA VAL A 27 -9.55 -11.71 6.28
C VAL A 27 -10.28 -10.51 6.87
N LEU A 28 -11.07 -10.73 7.91
CA LEU A 28 -11.61 -9.65 8.73
C LEU A 28 -10.65 -9.42 9.90
N GLN A 29 -9.99 -8.28 9.91
CA GLN A 29 -8.98 -7.96 10.91
C GLN A 29 -9.50 -7.00 11.97
N GLY A 30 -8.95 -7.13 13.18
CA GLY A 30 -9.21 -6.21 14.27
C GLY A 30 -10.62 -6.26 14.83
N ARG A 31 -10.91 -5.28 15.69
CA ARG A 31 -12.20 -5.13 16.36
C ARG A 31 -13.23 -4.48 15.46
N GLU A 32 -12.81 -3.65 14.52
CA GLU A 32 -13.70 -3.08 13.51
C GLU A 32 -14.04 -4.09 12.40
N SER A 33 -13.43 -5.28 12.42
CA SER A 33 -13.63 -6.34 11.42
C SER A 33 -13.39 -5.83 10.00
N GLN A 34 -12.36 -5.01 9.80
CA GLN A 34 -12.06 -4.43 8.49
C GLN A 34 -11.63 -5.54 7.53
N PRO A 35 -12.23 -5.62 6.33
CA PRO A 35 -11.83 -6.60 5.33
C PRO A 35 -10.48 -6.23 4.72
N VAL A 36 -9.61 -7.23 4.60
CA VAL A 36 -8.41 -7.19 3.76
C VAL A 36 -8.45 -8.39 2.83
N ILE A 37 -8.36 -8.15 1.52
CA ILE A 37 -8.24 -9.22 0.53
C ILE A 37 -6.76 -9.48 0.29
N LEU A 38 -6.32 -10.70 0.57
CA LEU A 38 -5.01 -11.20 0.21
C LEU A 38 -5.12 -12.01 -1.08
N ILE A 39 -4.18 -11.78 -2.00
CA ILE A 39 -4.13 -12.48 -3.28
C ILE A 39 -2.70 -13.00 -3.50
N ASP A 40 -2.47 -14.29 -3.30
CA ASP A 40 -1.19 -14.90 -3.69
C ASP A 40 -1.21 -15.29 -5.16
N ASP A 41 -0.03 -15.20 -5.80
CA ASP A 41 0.15 -15.44 -7.23
C ASP A 41 -0.74 -14.54 -8.09
N MET A 42 -0.88 -13.27 -7.68
CA MET A 42 -1.86 -12.30 -8.19
C MET A 42 -1.71 -11.97 -9.67
N LEU A 43 -0.51 -11.59 -10.10
CA LEU A 43 -0.24 -11.14 -11.46
C LEU A 43 0.02 -12.36 -12.36
N THR A 44 -0.51 -12.34 -13.59
CA THR A 44 -0.27 -13.40 -14.58
C THR A 44 1.20 -13.51 -14.98
N ASP A 45 1.91 -12.38 -15.07
CA ASP A 45 3.33 -12.33 -15.45
C ASP A 45 4.11 -11.42 -14.48
N PRO A 46 4.46 -11.92 -13.28
CA PRO A 46 5.23 -11.14 -12.30
C PRO A 46 6.63 -10.77 -12.81
N ALA A 47 7.22 -11.59 -13.70
CA ALA A 47 8.53 -11.33 -14.28
C ALA A 47 8.53 -10.08 -15.17
N LEU A 48 7.48 -9.86 -15.96
CA LEU A 48 7.27 -8.63 -16.72
C LEU A 48 7.22 -7.40 -15.80
N TRP A 49 6.51 -7.48 -14.68
CA TRP A 49 6.41 -6.36 -13.74
C TRP A 49 7.74 -6.04 -13.06
N ARG A 50 8.53 -7.07 -12.71
CA ARG A 50 9.91 -6.87 -12.23
C ARG A 50 10.81 -6.28 -13.31
N TYR A 51 10.67 -6.71 -14.55
CA TYR A 51 11.41 -6.15 -15.69
C TYR A 51 11.10 -4.66 -15.90
N ILE A 52 9.82 -4.27 -15.81
CA ILE A 52 9.37 -2.87 -15.86
C ILE A 52 9.98 -2.10 -14.69
N GLY A 53 9.87 -2.63 -13.46
CA GLY A 53 10.41 -1.99 -12.26
C GLY A 53 11.91 -1.72 -12.33
N ALA A 54 12.70 -2.69 -12.82
CA ALA A 54 14.14 -2.53 -12.98
C ALA A 54 14.55 -1.45 -14.01
N ARG A 55 13.62 -0.97 -14.84
CA ARG A 55 13.87 0.04 -15.90
C ARG A 55 13.08 1.33 -15.70
N ALA A 56 12.24 1.39 -14.66
CA ALA A 56 11.44 2.56 -14.38
C ALA A 56 12.30 3.72 -13.90
N GLN A 57 11.86 4.94 -14.22
CA GLN A 57 12.49 6.16 -13.72
C GLN A 57 11.81 6.58 -12.43
N PHE A 58 12.49 6.37 -11.31
CA PHE A 58 11.96 6.71 -9.99
C PHE A 58 12.35 8.13 -9.58
N ALA A 59 11.42 8.83 -8.95
CA ALA A 59 11.65 10.14 -8.34
C ALA A 59 10.88 10.28 -7.02
N PRO A 60 11.25 11.21 -6.13
CA PRO A 60 10.40 11.62 -5.03
C PRO A 60 9.14 12.29 -5.59
N ILE A 61 7.99 11.63 -5.46
CA ILE A 61 6.70 12.12 -6.01
C ILE A 61 5.71 12.46 -4.90
N ARG A 62 5.85 11.89 -3.69
CA ARG A 62 4.94 12.12 -2.56
C ARG A 62 5.68 12.57 -1.29
N PRO A 63 5.18 13.59 -0.57
CA PRO A 63 5.89 14.22 0.54
C PRO A 63 6.13 13.30 1.74
N TYR A 64 5.25 12.33 2.00
CA TYR A 64 5.31 11.48 3.19
C TYR A 64 5.76 10.05 2.91
N HIS A 65 5.89 9.65 1.64
CA HIS A 65 6.38 8.32 1.28
C HIS A 65 7.89 8.21 1.55
N PRO A 66 8.39 7.22 2.32
CA PRO A 66 9.81 7.06 2.62
C PRO A 66 10.60 6.42 1.47
N GLY A 67 10.51 7.02 0.28
CA GLY A 67 11.27 6.61 -0.89
C GLY A 67 10.83 7.28 -2.19
N VAL A 68 10.90 6.52 -3.28
CA VAL A 68 10.70 7.03 -4.65
C VAL A 68 9.63 6.24 -5.39
N SER A 69 9.06 6.82 -6.43
CA SER A 69 7.99 6.20 -7.21
C SER A 69 8.12 6.50 -8.70
N ALA A 70 7.50 5.67 -9.52
CA ALA A 70 7.39 5.83 -10.97
C ALA A 70 5.93 5.63 -11.39
N PRO A 71 5.30 6.58 -12.09
CA PRO A 71 3.87 6.52 -12.41
C PRO A 71 3.56 5.39 -13.40
N LEU A 72 2.36 4.84 -13.29
CA LEU A 72 1.79 3.88 -14.24
C LEU A 72 0.72 4.56 -15.12
N PRO A 73 0.50 4.10 -16.37
CA PRO A 73 -0.53 4.66 -17.24
C PRO A 73 -1.95 4.42 -16.71
N ALA A 74 -2.82 5.44 -16.77
CA ALA A 74 -4.22 5.34 -16.32
C ALA A 74 -5.02 4.17 -16.94
N PRO A 75 -4.87 3.82 -18.24
CA PRO A 75 -5.57 2.66 -18.81
C PRO A 75 -5.20 1.32 -18.15
N LEU A 76 -3.98 1.22 -17.60
CA LEU A 76 -3.53 0.04 -16.88
C LEU A 76 -4.19 -0.06 -15.49
N ALA A 77 -4.31 1.08 -14.80
CA ALA A 77 -5.03 1.22 -13.54
C ALA A 77 -6.50 0.81 -13.68
N GLU A 78 -7.18 1.29 -14.74
CA GLU A 78 -8.56 0.91 -15.04
C GLU A 78 -8.74 -0.57 -15.38
N LYS A 79 -7.75 -1.19 -16.02
CA LYS A 79 -7.76 -2.63 -16.28
C LYS A 79 -7.66 -3.44 -14.97
N PHE A 80 -6.78 -3.03 -14.04
CA PHE A 80 -6.72 -3.64 -12.70
C PHE A 80 -8.04 -3.51 -11.98
N ARG A 81 -8.63 -2.30 -11.95
CA ARG A 81 -9.94 -2.07 -11.35
C ARG A 81 -10.97 -3.03 -11.94
N THR A 82 -11.08 -3.07 -13.27
CA THR A 82 -12.06 -3.90 -13.97
C THR A 82 -11.93 -5.39 -13.61
N GLU A 83 -10.70 -5.92 -13.58
CA GLU A 83 -10.47 -7.34 -13.24
C GLU A 83 -10.67 -7.65 -11.76
N LEU A 84 -10.46 -6.68 -10.86
CA LEU A 84 -10.59 -6.86 -9.41
C LEU A 84 -11.97 -6.49 -8.86
N SER A 85 -12.80 -5.76 -9.62
CA SER A 85 -14.15 -5.34 -9.20
C SER A 85 -15.02 -6.48 -8.64
N PRO A 86 -15.03 -7.70 -9.21
CA PRO A 86 -15.81 -8.82 -8.66
C PRO A 86 -15.38 -9.26 -7.26
N LEU A 87 -14.15 -8.95 -6.84
CA LEU A 87 -13.64 -9.22 -5.50
C LEU A 87 -13.90 -8.02 -4.58
N ILE A 88 -13.63 -6.80 -5.08
CA ILE A 88 -13.71 -5.56 -4.31
C ILE A 88 -15.16 -5.22 -3.95
N GLY A 89 -16.08 -5.29 -4.90
CA GLY A 89 -17.48 -4.90 -4.68
C GLY A 89 -18.12 -5.62 -3.49
N PRO A 90 -18.15 -6.97 -3.49
CA PRO A 90 -18.73 -7.74 -2.38
C PRO A 90 -17.98 -7.58 -1.05
N ALA A 91 -16.65 -7.56 -1.06
CA ALA A 91 -15.85 -7.50 0.17
C ALA A 91 -15.99 -6.15 0.90
N PHE A 92 -16.13 -5.05 0.15
CA PHE A 92 -16.18 -3.70 0.70
C PHE A 92 -17.58 -3.05 0.60
N GLY A 93 -18.58 -3.78 0.08
CA GLY A 93 -19.94 -3.25 -0.10
C GLY A 93 -20.01 -2.07 -1.07
N LEU A 94 -19.25 -2.13 -2.17
CA LEU A 94 -19.14 -1.05 -3.16
C LEU A 94 -19.85 -1.44 -4.46
N ASP A 95 -20.86 -0.67 -4.85
CA ASP A 95 -21.55 -0.80 -6.13
C ASP A 95 -22.01 0.58 -6.65
N PRO A 96 -21.37 1.13 -7.71
CA PRO A 96 -20.23 0.56 -8.43
C PRO A 96 -18.92 0.64 -7.64
N VAL A 97 -17.93 -0.19 -7.99
CA VAL A 97 -16.55 -0.03 -7.52
C VAL A 97 -15.97 1.29 -8.07
N PRO A 98 -15.41 2.18 -7.22
CA PRO A 98 -14.91 3.50 -7.62
C PRO A 98 -13.88 3.47 -8.74
N PRO A 99 -13.82 4.51 -9.61
CA PRO A 99 -12.85 4.57 -10.70
C PRO A 99 -11.40 4.52 -10.19
N ALA A 100 -10.49 4.09 -11.06
CA ALA A 100 -9.07 4.03 -10.75
C ALA A 100 -8.50 5.45 -10.71
N GLY A 101 -7.82 5.77 -9.61
CA GLY A 101 -7.06 6.99 -9.42
C GLY A 101 -5.56 6.76 -9.68
N LEU A 102 -4.73 7.29 -8.78
CA LEU A 102 -3.28 7.20 -8.89
C LEU A 102 -2.78 5.75 -8.89
N SER A 103 -1.83 5.47 -9.77
CA SER A 103 -1.12 4.19 -9.82
C SER A 103 0.36 4.40 -10.11
N PHE A 104 1.20 3.61 -9.44
CA PHE A 104 2.65 3.78 -9.52
C PHE A 104 3.39 2.53 -9.02
N LEU A 105 4.59 2.33 -9.53
CA LEU A 105 5.60 1.51 -8.88
C LEU A 105 6.26 2.34 -7.77
N SER A 106 6.58 1.71 -6.65
CA SER A 106 7.18 2.35 -5.50
C SER A 106 8.35 1.55 -4.97
N LEU A 107 9.39 2.26 -4.53
CA LEU A 107 10.50 1.73 -3.76
C LEU A 107 10.52 2.45 -2.40
N VAL A 108 10.74 1.66 -1.35
CA VAL A 108 11.13 2.18 -0.03
C VAL A 108 12.64 2.28 -0.02
N THR A 109 13.17 3.48 0.21
CA THR A 109 14.61 3.77 0.05
C THR A 109 15.20 4.56 1.21
N THR A 110 14.36 5.11 2.08
CA THR A 110 14.81 5.86 3.25
C THR A 110 15.11 4.89 4.40
N PRO A 111 16.36 4.83 4.91
CA PRO A 111 16.68 3.99 6.05
C PRO A 111 16.03 4.53 7.34
N GLY A 112 15.89 3.67 8.35
CA GLY A 112 15.11 3.94 9.56
C GLY A 112 15.58 5.18 10.33
N GLU A 113 16.89 5.38 10.38
CA GLU A 113 17.58 6.51 11.00
C GLU A 113 17.32 7.84 10.30
N ALA A 114 16.98 7.81 9.01
CA ALA A 114 16.71 8.99 8.20
C ALA A 114 15.21 9.32 8.08
N LEU A 115 14.34 8.54 8.72
CA LEU A 115 12.90 8.78 8.68
C LEU A 115 12.52 10.05 9.43
N ALA A 116 11.70 10.89 8.80
CA ALA A 116 11.00 11.96 9.49
C ALA A 116 10.02 11.37 10.54
N PRO A 117 9.72 12.05 11.66
CA PRO A 117 8.85 11.51 12.71
C PRO A 117 7.50 10.98 12.21
N ILE A 118 6.86 11.66 11.25
CA ILE A 118 5.59 11.21 10.68
C ILE A 118 5.70 9.87 9.93
N GLN A 119 6.86 9.54 9.37
CA GLN A 119 7.10 8.28 8.65
C GLN A 119 7.33 7.10 9.60
N ARG A 120 7.47 7.36 10.91
CA ARG A 120 7.66 6.35 11.96
C ARG A 120 6.34 5.94 12.60
N LEU A 121 5.21 6.49 12.14
CA LEU A 121 3.88 6.28 12.68
C LEU A 121 2.98 5.58 11.64
N PRO A 122 1.93 4.86 12.07
CA PRO A 122 0.84 4.44 11.20
C PRO A 122 0.15 5.65 10.57
N HIS A 123 -0.36 5.48 9.35
CA HIS A 123 -1.08 6.51 8.61
C HIS A 123 -2.29 5.92 7.89
N VAL A 124 -3.10 6.81 7.31
CA VAL A 124 -4.14 6.50 6.34
C VAL A 124 -3.77 7.16 5.01
N ASP A 125 -4.16 6.55 3.89
CA ASP A 125 -3.91 7.07 2.54
C ASP A 125 -4.97 8.09 2.09
N GLY A 126 -6.14 8.07 2.74
CA GLY A 126 -7.28 8.94 2.48
C GLY A 126 -8.34 8.75 3.56
N LEU A 127 -9.27 9.69 3.66
CA LEU A 127 -10.33 9.69 4.68
C LEU A 127 -11.66 9.17 4.12
N GLU A 128 -11.76 9.05 2.80
CA GLU A 128 -12.97 8.63 2.11
C GLU A 128 -13.23 7.13 2.35
N GLY A 129 -14.42 6.80 2.84
CA GLY A 129 -14.75 5.43 3.22
C GLY A 129 -14.82 4.44 2.04
N ASP A 130 -15.06 4.94 0.84
CA ASP A 130 -15.13 4.14 -0.39
C ASP A 130 -13.78 4.02 -1.11
N ARG A 131 -12.74 4.72 -0.65
CA ARG A 131 -11.42 4.68 -1.26
C ARG A 131 -10.68 3.39 -0.91
N ILE A 132 -10.16 2.72 -1.94
CA ILE A 132 -9.49 1.41 -1.82
C ILE A 132 -8.03 1.54 -2.23
N ALA A 133 -7.13 1.00 -1.41
CA ALA A 133 -5.73 0.80 -1.72
C ALA A 133 -5.50 -0.64 -2.21
N ILE A 134 -4.74 -0.78 -3.29
CA ILE A 134 -4.27 -2.04 -3.84
C ILE A 134 -2.74 -1.97 -3.87
N LEU A 135 -2.09 -2.92 -3.21
CA LEU A 135 -0.64 -3.05 -3.17
C LEU A 135 -0.24 -4.45 -3.63
N VAL A 136 0.74 -4.57 -4.52
CA VAL A 136 1.33 -5.85 -4.94
C VAL A 136 2.82 -5.84 -4.70
N TYR A 137 3.32 -6.81 -3.94
CA TYR A 137 4.75 -6.98 -3.72
C TYR A 137 5.40 -7.61 -4.94
N LEU A 138 6.43 -6.94 -5.47
CA LEU A 138 7.29 -7.45 -6.55
C LEU A 138 8.67 -7.87 -6.01
N SER A 139 8.82 -7.86 -4.69
CA SER A 139 10.00 -8.25 -3.92
C SER A 139 9.63 -9.31 -2.87
N GLY A 140 10.64 -9.99 -2.33
CA GLY A 140 10.48 -11.09 -1.36
C GLY A 140 10.24 -10.64 0.08
N ALA A 141 10.04 -11.63 0.96
CA ALA A 141 9.73 -11.45 2.39
C ALA A 141 10.86 -10.80 3.20
N ASP A 142 12.11 -10.93 2.75
CA ASP A 142 13.27 -10.25 3.33
C ASP A 142 13.11 -8.71 3.31
N LYS A 143 12.20 -8.20 2.48
CA LYS A 143 11.85 -6.78 2.39
C LYS A 143 10.64 -6.38 3.22
N GLY A 144 10.13 -7.26 4.09
CA GLY A 144 9.13 -6.90 5.12
C GLY A 144 7.69 -7.23 4.77
N GLY A 145 6.81 -6.25 4.91
CA GLY A 145 5.37 -6.42 4.68
C GLY A 145 4.57 -5.14 4.89
N THR A 146 3.30 -5.29 5.22
CA THR A 146 2.40 -4.19 5.63
C THR A 146 1.73 -4.60 6.94
N ALA A 147 1.79 -3.72 7.93
CA ALA A 147 1.14 -3.90 9.21
C ALA A 147 -0.01 -2.91 9.38
N PHE A 148 -1.04 -3.34 10.09
CA PHE A 148 -2.24 -2.57 10.40
C PHE A 148 -2.35 -2.36 11.90
N TYR A 149 -2.89 -1.21 12.30
CA TYR A 149 -2.78 -0.72 13.67
C TYR A 149 -4.12 -0.20 14.21
N ARG A 150 -4.19 -0.17 15.54
CA ARG A 150 -5.24 0.52 16.30
C ARG A 150 -4.60 1.59 17.17
N GLN A 151 -5.09 2.83 17.11
CA GLN A 151 -4.66 3.87 18.06
C GLN A 151 -5.26 3.54 19.43
N ARG A 152 -4.42 3.42 20.47
CA ARG A 152 -4.87 2.92 21.78
C ARG A 152 -5.84 3.87 22.48
N ALA A 153 -5.59 5.17 22.40
CA ALA A 153 -6.37 6.19 23.08
C ALA A 153 -7.83 6.28 22.58
N THR A 154 -8.05 6.14 21.27
CA THR A 154 -9.39 6.22 20.64
C THR A 154 -10.00 4.85 20.38
N GLY A 155 -9.18 3.81 20.27
CA GLY A 155 -9.60 2.50 19.79
C GLY A 155 -9.83 2.42 18.28
N PHE A 156 -9.50 3.47 17.52
CA PHE A 156 -9.71 3.50 16.07
C PHE A 156 -8.73 2.63 15.31
N GLU A 157 -9.25 1.81 14.39
CA GLU A 157 -8.49 1.07 13.37
C GLU A 157 -8.64 1.73 11.99
N THR A 158 -9.69 2.53 11.81
CA THR A 158 -9.90 3.38 10.65
C THR A 158 -10.13 4.85 11.05
N VAL A 159 -9.69 5.76 10.20
CA VAL A 159 -9.81 7.21 10.38
C VAL A 159 -10.47 7.83 9.16
N ASP A 160 -11.76 8.12 9.27
CA ASP A 160 -12.51 8.91 8.28
C ASP A 160 -12.58 10.39 8.68
N GLU A 161 -13.27 11.21 7.87
CA GLU A 161 -13.43 12.65 8.13
C GLU A 161 -14.03 12.93 9.52
N GLY A 162 -15.00 12.11 9.96
CA GLY A 162 -15.66 12.28 11.25
C GLY A 162 -14.80 11.87 12.45
N ARG A 163 -13.77 11.06 12.23
CA ARG A 163 -12.83 10.60 13.26
C ARG A 163 -11.54 11.39 13.31
N ARG A 164 -11.22 12.13 12.25
CA ARG A 164 -9.93 12.79 12.05
C ARG A 164 -9.52 13.69 13.21
N GLU A 165 -10.40 14.60 13.63
CA GLU A 165 -10.10 15.55 14.70
C GLU A 165 -9.76 14.84 16.02
N ALA A 166 -10.58 13.84 16.40
CA ALA A 166 -10.34 13.05 17.61
C ALA A 166 -9.06 12.21 17.52
N PHE A 167 -8.77 11.65 16.34
CA PHE A 167 -7.53 10.91 16.08
C PHE A 167 -6.29 11.80 16.21
N GLU A 168 -6.30 12.98 15.61
CA GLU A 168 -5.19 13.95 15.63
C GLU A 168 -4.96 14.49 17.05
N ALA A 169 -6.03 14.87 17.78
CA ALA A 169 -5.93 15.33 19.16
C ALA A 169 -5.37 14.24 20.10
N ALA A 170 -5.80 12.99 19.92
CA ALA A 170 -5.28 11.87 20.70
C ALA A 170 -3.81 11.55 20.36
N LEU A 171 -3.41 11.71 19.10
CA LEU A 171 -2.00 11.57 18.71
C LEU A 171 -1.14 12.67 19.34
N GLU A 172 -1.58 13.92 19.29
CA GLU A 172 -0.86 15.04 19.93
C GLU A 172 -0.68 14.82 21.43
N ALA A 173 -1.76 14.48 22.14
CA ALA A 173 -1.72 14.20 23.57
C ALA A 173 -0.77 13.02 23.89
N GLY A 174 -0.83 11.95 23.10
CA GLY A 174 0.04 10.79 23.27
C GLY A 174 1.51 11.11 23.01
N LEU A 175 1.84 11.95 22.03
CA LEU A 175 3.20 12.41 21.77
C LEU A 175 3.72 13.33 22.88
N ALA A 176 2.85 14.15 23.47
CA ALA A 176 3.21 14.97 24.63
C ALA A 176 3.50 14.12 25.88
N GLU A 177 2.78 13.02 26.07
CA GLU A 177 2.95 12.11 27.21
C GLU A 177 4.15 11.17 27.05
N HIS A 178 4.28 10.52 25.88
CA HIS A 178 5.26 9.45 25.67
C HIS A 178 6.51 9.89 24.90
N GLY A 179 6.53 11.13 24.40
CA GLY A 179 7.59 11.66 23.55
C GLY A 179 7.43 11.25 22.08
N PRO A 180 8.40 11.62 21.23
CA PRO A 180 8.37 11.31 19.80
C PRO A 180 8.48 9.79 19.54
N PRO A 181 7.99 9.30 18.39
CA PRO A 181 8.14 7.89 18.03
C PRO A 181 9.63 7.49 17.98
N PRO A 182 9.97 6.27 18.44
CA PRO A 182 11.31 5.73 18.31
C PRO A 182 11.83 5.80 16.88
N GLU A 183 13.15 5.84 16.74
CA GLU A 183 13.81 5.78 15.43
C GLU A 183 13.48 4.47 14.69
N GLY A 184 13.28 4.56 13.37
CA GLY A 184 12.95 3.42 12.53
C GLY A 184 11.49 3.30 12.13
N TYR A 185 11.23 2.30 11.30
CA TYR A 185 9.87 1.90 10.95
C TYR A 185 9.20 1.29 12.17
N ILE A 186 7.92 1.62 12.40
CA ILE A 186 7.15 1.01 13.47
C ILE A 186 7.11 -0.52 13.33
N SER A 187 7.33 -1.22 14.44
CA SER A 187 7.32 -2.68 14.50
C SER A 187 6.60 -3.14 15.76
N GLY A 188 5.57 -3.97 15.61
CA GLY A 188 4.77 -4.44 16.73
C GLY A 188 4.02 -3.31 17.45
N ASP A 189 3.74 -3.56 18.72
CA ASP A 189 3.03 -2.63 19.60
C ASP A 189 3.92 -1.48 20.07
N THR A 190 3.30 -0.31 20.27
CA THR A 190 3.92 0.85 20.92
C THR A 190 3.00 1.38 22.04
N ALA A 191 3.44 2.43 22.73
CA ALA A 191 2.59 3.14 23.70
C ALA A 191 1.35 3.78 23.03
N LEU A 192 1.46 4.19 21.76
CA LEU A 192 0.39 4.86 21.02
C LEU A 192 -0.49 3.90 20.22
N TYR A 193 0.08 2.79 19.77
CA TYR A 193 -0.55 1.88 18.81
C TYR A 193 -0.45 0.42 19.24
N GLU A 194 -1.48 -0.34 18.91
CA GLU A 194 -1.47 -1.81 18.92
C GLU A 194 -1.41 -2.32 17.48
N GLN A 195 -0.54 -3.28 17.19
CA GLN A 195 -0.52 -3.95 15.91
C GLN A 195 -1.64 -4.98 15.85
N VAL A 196 -2.58 -4.76 14.93
CA VAL A 196 -3.79 -5.56 14.77
C VAL A 196 -3.58 -6.74 13.84
N ALA A 197 -2.81 -6.51 12.77
CA ALA A 197 -2.47 -7.52 11.78
C ALA A 197 -1.14 -7.16 11.11
N ALA A 198 -0.46 -8.16 10.58
CA ALA A 198 0.70 -7.95 9.72
C ALA A 198 0.70 -9.00 8.61
N TYR A 199 0.91 -8.54 7.39
CA TYR A 199 0.98 -9.39 6.21
C TYR A 199 2.37 -9.29 5.63
N GLU A 200 3.06 -10.42 5.68
CA GLU A 200 4.38 -10.61 5.10
C GLU A 200 4.34 -10.37 3.58
N ALA A 201 5.31 -9.62 3.07
CA ALA A 201 5.57 -9.47 1.66
C ALA A 201 5.93 -10.83 1.07
N ARG A 202 5.34 -11.16 -0.06
CA ARG A 202 5.75 -12.32 -0.87
C ARG A 202 5.75 -11.88 -2.30
N GLU A 203 6.72 -12.33 -3.08
CA GLU A 203 6.74 -12.00 -4.50
C GLU A 203 5.41 -12.41 -5.14
N ASN A 204 4.78 -11.50 -5.86
CA ASN A 204 3.47 -11.67 -6.49
C ASN A 204 2.28 -11.80 -5.52
N ARG A 205 2.40 -11.31 -4.27
CA ARG A 205 1.28 -11.16 -3.34
C ARG A 205 0.66 -9.77 -3.44
N GLY A 206 -0.65 -9.73 -3.58
CA GLY A 206 -1.49 -8.55 -3.48
C GLY A 206 -2.17 -8.41 -2.11
N LEU A 207 -2.35 -7.16 -1.67
CA LEU A 207 -3.24 -6.76 -0.59
C LEU A 207 -4.23 -5.71 -1.13
N ILE A 208 -5.50 -5.84 -0.76
CA ILE A 208 -6.54 -4.85 -1.03
C ILE A 208 -7.23 -4.49 0.27
N TYR A 209 -7.29 -3.21 0.60
CA TYR A 209 -7.84 -2.70 1.87
C TYR A 209 -8.38 -1.27 1.69
N ARG A 210 -9.19 -0.80 2.64
CA ARG A 210 -9.68 0.59 2.63
C ARG A 210 -8.54 1.56 2.91
N SER A 211 -8.44 2.64 2.14
CA SER A 211 -7.38 3.66 2.31
C SER A 211 -7.42 4.36 3.66
N HIS A 212 -8.57 4.38 4.33
CA HIS A 212 -8.71 4.95 5.67
C HIS A 212 -8.33 3.98 6.81
N ALA A 213 -7.80 2.79 6.52
CA ALA A 213 -7.28 1.88 7.54
C ALA A 213 -5.89 2.32 8.02
N LEU A 214 -5.68 2.38 9.33
CA LEU A 214 -4.38 2.71 9.92
C LEU A 214 -3.37 1.61 9.60
N HIS A 215 -2.33 1.95 8.86
CA HIS A 215 -1.33 1.00 8.42
C HIS A 215 0.06 1.63 8.31
N SER A 216 1.08 0.79 8.19
CA SER A 216 2.45 1.20 7.90
C SER A 216 3.21 0.10 7.16
N ALA A 217 4.27 0.51 6.46
CA ALA A 217 5.22 -0.45 5.92
C ALA A 217 5.96 -1.14 7.07
N ALA A 218 5.84 -2.46 7.16
CA ALA A 218 6.53 -3.27 8.15
C ALA A 218 7.93 -3.65 7.63
N VAL A 219 8.86 -2.69 7.63
CA VAL A 219 10.23 -2.89 7.15
C VAL A 219 11.10 -3.44 8.30
N PRO A 220 11.73 -4.61 8.16
CA PRO A 220 12.58 -5.19 9.20
C PRO A 220 13.80 -4.31 9.49
N PRO A 221 14.29 -4.28 10.74
CA PRO A 221 15.59 -3.70 11.05
C PRO A 221 16.69 -4.33 10.19
N GLY A 222 17.55 -3.49 9.61
CA GLY A 222 18.66 -3.95 8.75
C GLY A 222 18.25 -4.42 7.35
N ALA A 223 16.98 -4.25 6.95
CA ALA A 223 16.57 -4.51 5.58
C ALA A 223 17.39 -3.67 4.59
N GLU A 224 17.97 -4.33 3.58
CA GLU A 224 18.68 -3.62 2.51
C GLU A 224 17.67 -2.86 1.64
N LEU A 225 17.65 -1.54 1.79
CA LEU A 225 16.85 -0.61 1.00
C LEU A 225 17.69 -0.07 -0.16
N SER A 226 17.12 -0.08 -1.36
CA SER A 226 17.81 0.31 -2.58
C SER A 226 16.89 1.06 -3.53
N GLN A 227 17.46 2.04 -4.24
CA GLN A 227 16.79 2.70 -5.36
C GLN A 227 16.82 1.86 -6.65
N ASP A 228 17.58 0.76 -6.68
CA ASP A 228 17.57 -0.20 -7.78
C ASP A 228 16.28 -1.02 -7.76
N GLY A 229 15.44 -0.84 -8.79
CA GLY A 229 14.17 -1.57 -8.95
C GLY A 229 14.33 -3.08 -9.05
N ALA A 230 15.53 -3.61 -9.33
CA ALA A 230 15.80 -5.05 -9.32
C ALA A 230 16.09 -5.63 -7.92
N ALA A 231 16.54 -4.80 -6.97
CA ALA A 231 17.02 -5.24 -5.65
C ALA A 231 16.23 -4.67 -4.47
N GLY A 232 15.58 -3.52 -4.66
CA GLY A 232 14.85 -2.83 -3.59
C GLY A 232 13.50 -3.46 -3.25
N ARG A 233 12.87 -2.93 -2.20
CA ARG A 233 11.49 -3.26 -1.81
C ARG A 233 10.51 -2.66 -2.83
N LEU A 234 10.37 -3.31 -3.98
CA LEU A 234 9.50 -2.87 -5.07
C LEU A 234 8.06 -3.31 -4.82
N THR A 235 7.13 -2.36 -4.95
CA THR A 235 5.69 -2.62 -4.97
C THR A 235 5.00 -1.93 -6.15
N LEU A 236 3.94 -2.53 -6.66
CA LEU A 236 2.93 -1.87 -7.48
C LEU A 236 1.83 -1.36 -6.55
N ASN A 237 1.41 -0.12 -6.71
CA ASN A 237 0.37 0.48 -5.89
C ASN A 237 -0.67 1.14 -6.79
N LEU A 238 -1.93 1.00 -6.43
CA LEU A 238 -3.08 1.55 -7.14
C LEU A 238 -4.11 1.99 -6.11
N PHE A 239 -4.73 3.14 -6.34
CA PHE A 239 -5.87 3.62 -5.56
C PHE A 239 -7.13 3.64 -6.42
N LEU A 240 -8.26 3.26 -5.84
CA LEU A 240 -9.59 3.44 -6.40
C LEU A 240 -10.36 4.46 -5.57
N GLY A 241 -11.02 5.42 -6.19
CA GLY A 241 -11.64 6.56 -5.50
C GLY A 241 -10.62 7.57 -4.94
N GLY A 242 -11.10 8.75 -4.56
CA GLY A 242 -10.27 9.88 -4.07
C GLY A 242 -9.35 10.49 -5.14
N ASP A 243 -9.48 11.80 -5.34
CA ASP A 243 -8.77 12.69 -6.28
C ASP A 243 -8.34 12.11 -7.65
N GLY A 244 -9.20 12.39 -8.65
CA GLY A 244 -8.78 12.75 -10.00
C GLY A 244 -8.72 14.27 -10.16
#